data_AF-A0A822DXF0-F1
#
_entry.id   AF-A0A822DXF0-F1
#
_cell.length_a   1.000
_cell.length_b   1.000
_cell.length_c   1.000
_cell.angle_alpha   90.00
_cell.angle_beta   90.00
_cell.angle_gamma   90.00
#
_symmetry.space_group_name_H-M   'P 1'
#
loop_
_entity.id
_entity.type
_entity.pdbx_description
1 polymer ?
#
loop_
_entity_poly.entity_id
_entity_poly.type
_entity_poly.pdbx_seq_one_letter_code
_entity_poly.pdbx_strand_id
1 'polypeptide(L)' 'MLLDVQKRILPRGWLVNSDGAPARCSSQLPTTFYCGRRVMPDDGTSDGYCGPTNGPQCTACQRLNQQQRDRYKHIWI' A
#
# COMPACT_ATOMS: atom_id res chain seq x y z
N MET A 1 3.00 25.33 -17.17
CA MET A 1 2.28 24.08 -16.87
C MET A 1 2.29 23.89 -15.36
N LEU A 2 1.27 24.40 -14.66
CA LEU A 2 1.11 24.15 -13.23
C LEU A 2 0.78 22.66 -13.08
N LEU A 3 1.74 21.88 -12.59
CA LEU A 3 1.50 20.49 -12.22
C LEU A 3 0.41 20.49 -11.17
N ASP A 4 -0.74 19.92 -11.51
CA ASP A 4 -1.95 19.78 -10.67
C ASP A 4 -1.71 18.77 -9.52
N VAL A 5 -0.64 18.99 -8.75
CA VAL A 5 -0.26 18.16 -7.59
C VAL A 5 -1.32 18.29 -6.50
N GLN A 6 -1.98 19.45 -6.42
CA GLN A 6 -3.02 19.73 -5.42
C GLN A 6 -4.28 18.88 -5.58
N LYS A 7 -4.61 18.40 -6.80
CA LYS A 7 -5.76 17.50 -7.02
C LYS A 7 -5.39 16.02 -7.10
N ARG A 8 -4.12 15.64 -6.91
CA ARG A 8 -3.72 14.22 -6.87
C ARG A 8 -4.13 13.58 -5.54
N ILE A 9 -5.42 13.30 -5.42
CA ILE A 9 -5.99 12.50 -4.35
C ILE A 9 -6.07 11.06 -4.85
N LEU A 10 -5.56 10.11 -4.08
CA LEU A 10 -5.76 8.70 -4.40
C LEU A 10 -7.24 8.33 -4.21
N PRO A 11 -7.80 7.46 -5.07
CA PRO A 11 -9.18 7.04 -4.93
C PRO A 11 -9.40 6.29 -3.61
N ARG A 12 -10.65 6.21 -3.15
CA ARG A 12 -11.00 5.35 -2.01
C ARG A 12 -10.48 3.93 -2.26
N GLY A 13 -9.99 3.27 -1.22
CA GLY A 13 -9.31 2.00 -1.39
C GLY A 13 -7.78 2.12 -1.53
N TRP A 14 -7.22 3.33 -1.49
CA TRP A 14 -5.79 3.57 -1.64
C TRP A 14 -5.23 4.50 -0.57
N LEU A 15 -4.00 4.24 -0.14
CA LEU A 15 -3.21 5.07 0.76
C LEU A 15 -1.75 5.10 0.30
N VAL A 16 -0.95 6.02 0.84
CA VAL A 16 0.49 6.09 0.57
C VAL A 16 1.26 5.46 1.73
N ASN A 17 2.18 4.55 1.43
CA ASN A 17 3.01 3.90 2.44
C ASN A 17 4.23 4.75 2.84
N SER A 18 5.02 4.28 3.81
CA SER A 18 6.19 5.03 4.31
C SER A 18 7.29 5.29 3.28
N ASP A 19 7.31 4.55 2.17
CA ASP A 19 8.27 4.75 1.08
C ASP A 19 7.74 5.73 0.02
N GLY A 20 6.58 6.37 0.26
CA GLY A 20 5.94 7.27 -0.68
C GLY A 20 5.21 6.58 -1.83
N ALA A 21 5.03 5.26 -1.78
CA ALA A 21 4.36 4.51 -2.84
C ALA A 21 2.85 4.39 -2.59
N PRO A 22 2.01 4.51 -3.63
CA PRO A 22 0.60 4.20 -3.53
C PRO A 22 0.42 2.71 -3.27
N ALA A 23 -0.43 2.38 -2.29
CA ALA A 23 -0.76 1.04 -1.90
C ALA A 23 -2.28 0.86 -1.91
N ARG A 24 -2.72 -0.25 -2.49
CA ARG A 24 -4.13 -0.60 -2.63
C ARG A 24 -4.55 -1.54 -1.50
N CYS A 25 -5.72 -1.29 -0.93
CA CYS A 25 -6.34 -2.19 0.02
C CYS A 25 -6.78 -3.50 -0.67
N SER A 26 -6.59 -4.63 0.01
CA SER A 26 -7.05 -5.93 -0.46
C SER A 26 -8.57 -6.02 -0.42
N SER A 27 -9.16 -6.61 -1.47
CA SER A 27 -10.59 -6.92 -1.52
C SER A 27 -10.99 -8.02 -0.54
N GLN A 28 -10.05 -8.91 -0.18
CA GLN A 28 -10.30 -10.02 0.74
C GLN A 28 -10.00 -9.63 2.20
N LEU A 29 -9.01 -8.75 2.40
CA LEU A 29 -8.55 -8.33 3.73
C LEU A 29 -8.56 -6.79 3.81
N PRO A 30 -9.66 -6.16 4.26
CA PRO A 30 -9.87 -4.71 4.18
C PRO A 30 -8.93 -3.86 5.06
N THR A 31 -8.05 -4.51 5.83
CA THR A 31 -7.00 -3.86 6.64
C THR A 31 -5.59 -4.08 6.11
N THR A 32 -5.45 -4.74 4.96
CA THR A 32 -4.16 -5.12 4.37
C THR A 32 -3.92 -4.39 3.06
N PHE A 33 -2.78 -3.72 2.96
CA PHE A 33 -2.42 -2.89 1.80
C PHE A 33 -1.24 -3.46 1.01
N TYR A 34 -1.26 -3.33 -0.31
CA TYR A 34 -0.19 -3.82 -1.17
C TYR A 34 0.19 -2.76 -2.20
N CYS A 35 1.49 -2.47 -2.34
CA CYS A 35 1.98 -1.45 -3.27
C CYS A 35 2.33 -2.02 -4.65
N GLY A 36 2.40 -3.35 -4.81
CA GLY A 36 2.70 -4.00 -6.09
C GLY A 36 4.11 -3.74 -6.62
N ARG A 37 4.99 -3.08 -5.85
CA ARG A 37 6.38 -2.82 -6.26
C ARG A 37 7.25 -4.06 -6.03
N ARG A 38 8.31 -4.21 -6.84
CA ARG A 38 9.38 -5.18 -6.60
C ARG A 38 10.29 -4.67 -5.48
N VAL A 39 10.08 -5.18 -4.28
CA VAL A 39 10.77 -4.72 -3.05
C VAL A 39 11.47 -5.85 -2.31
N MET A 40 11.32 -7.09 -2.77
CA MET A 40 11.97 -8.27 -2.19
C MET A 40 12.60 -9.14 -3.27
N PRO A 41 13.49 -8.61 -4.12
CA PRO A 41 14.05 -9.35 -5.25
C PRO A 41 14.79 -10.63 -4.86
N ASP A 42 15.29 -10.70 -3.63
CA ASP A 42 16.18 -11.76 -3.14
C ASP A 42 15.49 -12.68 -2.09
N ASP A 43 14.17 -12.62 -1.95
CA ASP A 43 13.43 -13.41 -0.95
C ASP A 43 13.45 -14.92 -1.24
N GLY A 44 13.72 -15.33 -2.48
CA GLY A 44 13.90 -16.73 -2.89
C GLY A 44 12.63 -17.62 -2.78
N THR A 45 11.57 -17.12 -2.14
CA THR A 45 10.29 -17.84 -1.95
C THR A 45 9.11 -17.22 -2.68
N SER A 46 9.28 -16.00 -3.21
CA SER A 46 8.26 -15.21 -3.87
C SER A 46 8.74 -14.63 -5.20
N ASP A 47 7.83 -14.02 -5.96
CA ASP A 47 8.15 -13.27 -7.19
C ASP A 47 8.92 -11.95 -6.93
N GLY A 48 9.10 -11.61 -5.65
CA GLY A 48 9.77 -10.42 -5.15
C GLY A 48 8.93 -9.15 -5.18
N TYR A 49 7.64 -9.24 -5.49
CA TYR A 49 6.70 -8.13 -5.48
C TYR A 49 5.88 -8.08 -4.19
N CYS A 50 5.43 -6.89 -3.81
CA CYS A 50 4.50 -6.73 -2.69
C CYS A 50 3.05 -6.92 -3.16
N GLY A 51 2.50 -8.13 -3.06
CA GLY A 51 1.13 -8.37 -3.52
C GLY A 51 0.59 -9.78 -3.25
N PRO A 52 -0.71 -9.92 -2.96
CA PRO A 52 -1.30 -11.13 -2.38
C PRO A 52 -1.26 -12.38 -3.29
N THR A 53 -0.88 -12.22 -4.56
CA THR A 53 -0.90 -13.31 -5.55
C THR A 53 0.32 -14.23 -5.48
N ASN A 54 1.51 -13.71 -5.22
CA ASN A 54 2.73 -14.52 -5.11
C ASN A 54 3.88 -13.79 -4.36
N GLY A 55 3.51 -12.81 -3.52
CA GLY A 55 4.43 -11.89 -2.90
C GLY A 55 4.02 -11.51 -1.47
N PRO A 56 4.90 -11.62 -0.48
CA PRO A 56 4.56 -11.19 0.87
C PRO A 56 4.33 -9.67 0.92
N GLN A 57 3.70 -9.22 2.00
CA GLN A 57 3.54 -7.79 2.24
C GLN A 57 4.88 -7.17 2.63
N CYS A 58 5.28 -6.07 1.99
CA CYS A 58 6.50 -5.36 2.37
C CYS A 58 6.38 -4.60 3.68
N THR A 59 7.52 -4.37 4.34
CA THR A 59 7.61 -3.67 5.63
C THR A 59 6.91 -2.31 5.60
N ALA A 60 7.03 -1.56 4.51
CA ALA A 60 6.36 -0.27 4.36
C ALA A 60 4.83 -0.41 4.35
N CYS A 61 4.29 -1.42 3.67
CA CYS A 61 2.86 -1.71 3.65
C CYS A 61 2.36 -2.33 4.96
N GLN A 62 3.18 -3.11 5.65
CA GLN A 62 2.86 -3.61 7.00
C GLN A 62 2.68 -2.45 7.98
N ARG A 63 3.59 -1.47 7.95
CA ARG A 63 3.45 -0.22 8.73
C ARG A 63 2.19 0.55 8.35
N LEU A 64 1.85 0.58 7.05
CA LEU A 64 0.64 1.23 6.56
C LEU A 64 -0.63 0.57 7.12
N ASN A 65 -0.68 -0.76 7.30
CA ASN A 65 -1.82 -1.41 7.94
C ASN A 65 -2.05 -0.87 9.36
N GLN A 66 -0.98 -0.67 10.14
CA GLN A 66 -1.08 -0.10 11.48
C GLN A 66 -1.54 1.37 11.42
N GLN A 67 -0.96 2.17 10.53
CA GLN A 67 -1.38 3.57 10.33
C GLN A 67 -2.83 3.69 9.89
N GLN A 68 -3.34 2.76 9.07
CA GLN A 68 -4.73 2.74 8.68
C GLN A 68 -5.66 2.55 9.88
N ARG A 69 -5.29 1.65 10.80
CA ARG A 69 -6.07 1.37 12.02
C ARG A 69 -6.07 2.54 13.01
N ASP A 70 -4.93 3.21 13.15
CA ASP A 70 -4.76 4.25 14.17
C ASP A 70 -5.09 5.65 13.61
N ARG A 71 -4.34 6.06 12.59
CA ARG A 71 -4.36 7.43 12.06
C ARG A 71 -5.49 7.66 11.06
N TYR A 72 -5.72 6.71 10.15
CA TYR A 72 -6.67 6.89 9.04
C TYR A 72 -8.03 6.23 9.28
N LYS A 73 -8.29 5.77 10.50
CA LYS A 73 -9.56 5.13 10.88
C LYS A 73 -10.77 5.94 10.42
N HIS A 74 -10.75 7.25 10.64
CA HIS A 74 -11.86 8.16 10.33
C HIS A 74 -11.97 8.59 8.85
N ILE A 75 -10.94 8.34 8.04
CA ILE A 75 -10.96 8.63 6.59
C ILE A 75 -11.55 7.44 5.82
N TRP A 76 -11.47 6.25 6.42
CA TRP A 76 -11.79 4.98 5.78
C TRP A 76 -13.19 4.44 6.13
N ILE A 77 -13.88 5.03 7.11
CA ILE A 77 -15.28 4.71 7.47
C ILE A 77 -16.24 5.52 6.59
#